data_AF-A0A847B098-F1
#
_entry.id   AF-A0A847B098-F1
#
_cell.length_a   1.000
_cell.length_b   1.000
_cell.length_c   1.000
_cell.angle_alpha   90.00
_cell.angle_beta   90.00
_cell.angle_gamma   90.00
#
_symmetry.space_group_name_H-M   'P 1'
#
loop_
_entity.id
_entity.type
_entity.pdbx_description
1 polymer ?
#
loop_
_entity_poly.entity_id
_entity_poly.type
_entity_poly.pdbx_seq_one_letter_code
_entity_poly.pdbx_strand_id
1 'polypeptide(L)'
;MKKLEVISALWDTVRTIIPLVAVLVLTQIVILKKPIHNVREFAIGFFLTVFGLHLFLKGAMMTLIPLGDSVGRNLVVVERKWIILAIGFAIGYVATLVEPGLKVLALEVEELSAGVLNHKLLINGVAVGFGG
;
A
#
# COMPACT_ATOMS: atom_id res chain seq x y z
N MET A 1 -31.02 5.06 8.60
CA MET A 1 -29.80 5.90 8.68
C MET A 1 -28.53 5.05 8.56
N LYS A 2 -28.25 4.07 9.45
CA LYS A 2 -27.08 3.15 9.34
C LYS A 2 -26.86 2.45 7.99
N LYS A 3 -27.93 2.06 7.27
CA LYS A 3 -27.79 1.43 5.94
C LYS A 3 -27.22 2.39 4.88
N LEU A 4 -27.50 3.69 4.99
CA LEU A 4 -27.00 4.70 4.04
C LEU A 4 -25.50 4.95 4.25
N GLU A 5 -25.04 4.95 5.49
CA GLU A 5 -23.61 5.09 5.84
C GLU A 5 -22.76 3.91 5.36
N VAL A 6 -23.30 2.68 5.43
CA VAL A 6 -22.60 1.50 4.91
C VAL A 6 -22.48 1.56 3.39
N ILE A 7 -23.55 1.98 2.71
CA ILE A 7 -23.54 2.10 1.24
C ILE A 7 -22.58 3.21 0.80
N SER A 8 -22.55 4.35 1.49
CA SER A 8 -21.61 5.43 1.16
C SER A 8 -20.17 5.01 1.36
N ALA A 9 -19.84 4.33 2.48
CA ALA A 9 -18.48 3.89 2.74
C ALA A 9 -18.00 2.80 1.76
N LEU A 10 -18.90 1.92 1.31
CA LEU A 10 -18.60 0.97 0.23
C LEU A 10 -18.36 1.70 -1.10
N TRP A 11 -19.17 2.72 -1.40
CA TRP A 11 -19.01 3.53 -2.60
C TRP A 11 -17.67 4.28 -2.62
N ASP A 12 -17.23 4.80 -1.49
CA ASP A 12 -15.92 5.43 -1.36
C ASP A 12 -14.79 4.43 -1.61
N THR A 13 -14.93 3.18 -1.13
CA THR A 13 -13.94 2.12 -1.39
C THR A 13 -13.87 1.78 -2.89
N VAL A 14 -15.03 1.69 -3.56
CA VAL A 14 -15.10 1.47 -5.02
C VAL A 14 -14.41 2.61 -5.76
N ARG A 15 -14.68 3.87 -5.40
CA ARG A 15 -14.03 5.05 -5.99
C ARG A 15 -12.51 5.03 -5.84
N THR A 16 -11.99 4.51 -4.73
CA THR A 16 -10.55 4.34 -4.51
C THR A 16 -9.93 3.28 -5.42
N ILE A 17 -10.66 2.18 -5.72
CA ILE A 17 -10.14 1.08 -6.54
C ILE A 17 -10.29 1.37 -8.05
N ILE A 18 -11.28 2.16 -8.46
CA ILE A 18 -11.53 2.48 -9.88
C ILE A 18 -10.27 2.98 -10.61
N PRO A 19 -9.49 3.96 -10.10
CA PRO A 19 -8.27 4.42 -10.76
C PRO A 19 -7.23 3.31 -10.93
N LEU A 20 -7.05 2.46 -9.91
CA LEU A 20 -6.12 1.33 -9.96
C LEU A 20 -6.51 0.34 -11.06
N VAL A 21 -7.81 -0.01 -11.10
CA VAL A 21 -8.36 -0.92 -12.11
C VAL A 21 -8.33 -0.30 -13.49
N ALA A 22 -8.61 1.00 -13.62
CA ALA A 22 -8.52 1.72 -14.87
C ALA A 22 -7.10 1.71 -15.42
N VAL A 23 -6.09 1.97 -14.58
CA VAL A 23 -4.67 1.85 -14.98
C VAL A 23 -4.33 0.43 -15.39
N LEU A 24 -4.76 -0.59 -14.63
CA LEU A 24 -4.52 -1.99 -15.01
C LEU A 24 -5.13 -2.34 -16.37
N VAL A 25 -6.39 -1.98 -16.60
CA VAL A 25 -7.11 -2.24 -17.86
C VAL A 25 -6.47 -1.45 -19.01
N LEU A 26 -6.11 -0.19 -18.78
CA LEU A 26 -5.44 0.65 -19.76
C LEU A 26 -4.07 0.08 -20.14
N THR A 27 -3.25 -0.31 -19.17
CA THR A 27 -1.95 -0.95 -19.42
C THR A 27 -2.14 -2.27 -20.16
N GLN A 28 -3.14 -3.08 -19.80
CA GLN A 28 -3.41 -4.36 -20.45
C GLN A 28 -3.79 -4.19 -21.94
N ILE A 29 -4.70 -3.27 -22.25
CA ILE A 29 -5.26 -3.09 -23.60
C ILE A 29 -4.35 -2.22 -24.47
N VAL A 30 -3.83 -1.12 -23.93
CA VAL A 30 -3.07 -0.12 -24.71
C VAL A 30 -1.59 -0.46 -24.78
N ILE A 31 -0.96 -0.78 -23.64
CA ILE A 31 0.49 -1.00 -23.55
C ILE A 31 0.83 -2.44 -23.93
N LEU A 32 0.20 -3.42 -23.28
CA LEU A 32 0.45 -4.85 -23.50
C LEU A 32 -0.28 -5.41 -24.73
N LYS A 33 -1.27 -4.67 -25.27
CA LYS A 33 -2.09 -5.06 -26.44
C LYS A 33 -2.72 -6.45 -26.31
N LYS A 34 -3.07 -6.85 -25.09
CA LYS A 34 -3.69 -8.15 -24.80
C LYS A 34 -5.14 -7.93 -24.32
N PRO A 35 -6.12 -8.69 -24.81
CA PRO A 35 -7.46 -8.65 -24.24
C PRO A 35 -7.44 -9.21 -22.82
N ILE A 36 -8.37 -8.77 -21.97
CA ILE A 36 -8.56 -9.34 -20.63
C ILE A 36 -9.08 -10.76 -20.81
N HIS A 37 -8.21 -11.75 -20.56
CA HIS A 37 -8.62 -13.15 -20.55
C HIS A 37 -9.56 -13.37 -19.35
N ASN A 38 -10.64 -14.12 -19.56
CA ASN A 38 -11.61 -14.47 -18.52
C ASN A 38 -12.20 -13.28 -17.76
N VAL A 39 -12.92 -12.40 -18.46
CA VAL A 39 -13.62 -11.23 -17.87
C VAL A 39 -14.45 -11.58 -16.63
N ARG A 40 -15.01 -12.79 -16.58
CA ARG A 40 -15.75 -13.30 -15.40
C ARG A 40 -14.86 -13.41 -14.16
N GLU A 41 -13.67 -13.99 -14.29
CA GLU A 41 -12.71 -14.13 -13.18
C GLU A 41 -12.22 -12.75 -12.73
N PHE A 42 -11.95 -11.86 -13.69
CA PHE A 42 -11.58 -10.47 -13.40
C PHE A 42 -12.67 -9.74 -12.60
N ALA A 43 -13.94 -9.85 -13.01
CA ALA A 43 -15.06 -9.23 -12.31
C ALA A 43 -15.25 -9.78 -10.89
N ILE A 44 -15.10 -11.09 -10.70
CA ILE A 44 -15.16 -11.73 -9.38
C ILE A 44 -14.00 -11.24 -8.50
N GLY A 45 -12.78 -11.21 -9.04
CA GLY A 45 -11.59 -10.71 -8.35
C GLY A 45 -11.72 -9.24 -7.96
N PHE A 46 -12.25 -8.40 -8.85
CA PHE A 46 -12.57 -7.01 -8.56
C PHE A 46 -13.55 -6.87 -7.40
N PHE A 47 -14.65 -7.63 -7.42
CA PHE A 47 -15.66 -7.59 -6.36
C PHE A 47 -15.08 -8.04 -5.01
N LEU A 48 -14.32 -9.14 -5.00
CA LEU A 48 -13.62 -9.62 -3.80
C LEU A 48 -12.62 -8.58 -3.27
N THR A 49 -11.90 -7.90 -4.15
CA THR A 49 -10.93 -6.85 -3.78
C THR A 49 -11.63 -5.65 -3.15
N VAL A 50 -12.74 -5.18 -3.73
CA VAL A 50 -13.57 -4.10 -3.16
C VAL A 50 -14.02 -4.46 -1.76
N PHE A 51 -14.59 -5.66 -1.59
CA PHE A 51 -15.14 -6.07 -0.31
C PHE A 51 -14.04 -6.29 0.74
N GLY A 52 -12.96 -6.97 0.34
CA GLY A 52 -11.80 -7.21 1.19
C GLY A 52 -11.14 -5.92 1.64
N LEU A 53 -10.90 -4.97 0.72
CA LEU A 53 -10.32 -3.68 1.03
C LEU A 53 -11.25 -2.87 1.94
N HIS A 54 -12.56 -2.89 1.70
CA HIS A 54 -13.53 -2.17 2.54
C HIS A 54 -13.48 -2.68 3.99
N LEU A 55 -13.53 -3.99 4.18
CA LEU A 55 -13.45 -4.60 5.51
C LEU A 55 -12.10 -4.34 6.18
N PHE A 56 -11.01 -4.43 5.42
CA PHE A 56 -9.67 -4.13 5.90
C PHE A 56 -9.55 -2.67 6.38
N LEU A 57 -9.98 -1.70 5.55
CA LEU A 57 -9.94 -0.28 5.91
C LEU A 57 -10.80 0.00 7.14
N LYS A 58 -12.02 -0.55 7.19
CA LYS A 58 -12.88 -0.39 8.36
C LYS A 58 -12.25 -0.97 9.63
N GLY A 59 -11.67 -2.17 9.55
CA GLY A 59 -10.96 -2.80 10.65
C GLY A 59 -9.75 -1.97 11.11
N ALA A 60 -8.95 -1.47 10.16
CA ALA A 60 -7.79 -0.63 10.43
C ALA A 60 -8.18 0.71 11.09
N MET A 61 -9.23 1.38 10.60
CA MET A 61 -9.72 2.63 11.17
C MET A 61 -10.27 2.46 12.59
N MET A 62 -10.82 1.29 12.92
CA MET A 62 -11.31 0.99 14.27
C MET A 62 -10.21 0.57 15.24
N THR A 63 -9.09 0.04 14.75
CA THR A 63 -8.08 -0.61 15.61
C THR A 63 -6.67 -0.06 15.38
N LEU A 64 -6.08 -0.29 14.21
CA LEU A 64 -4.70 0.05 13.87
C LEU A 64 -4.43 1.56 13.91
N ILE A 65 -5.31 2.37 13.33
CA ILE A 65 -5.13 3.84 13.30
C ILE A 65 -5.23 4.44 14.71
N PRO A 66 -6.27 4.16 15.53
CA PRO A 66 -6.32 4.63 16.92
C PRO A 66 -5.16 4.12 17.77
N LEU A 67 -4.69 2.90 17.51
CA LEU A 67 -3.52 2.34 18.20
C LEU A 67 -2.24 3.11 17.85
N GLY A 68 -2.01 3.36 16.56
CA GLY A 68 -0.89 4.17 16.08
C GLY A 68 -0.89 5.57 16.66
N ASP A 69 -2.05 6.23 16.67
CA ASP A 69 -2.23 7.55 17.28
C ASP A 69 -1.92 7.56 18.78
N SER A 70 -2.40 6.54 19.51
CA SER A 70 -2.15 6.42 20.95
C SER A 70 -0.65 6.22 21.23
N VAL A 71 0.00 5.32 20.50
CA VAL A 71 1.44 5.07 20.62
C VAL A 71 2.23 6.34 20.27
N GLY A 72 1.87 7.02 19.17
CA GLY A 72 2.51 8.27 18.73
C GLY A 72 2.39 9.40 19.76
N ARG A 73 1.21 9.60 20.37
CA ARG A 73 1.03 10.62 21.43
C ARG A 73 1.89 10.32 22.66
N ASN A 74 1.95 9.06 23.09
CA ASN A 74 2.80 8.67 24.22
C ASN A 74 4.29 8.82 23.90
N LEU A 75 4.68 8.69 22.62
CA LEU A 75 6.05 8.88 22.19
C LEU A 75 6.52 10.32 22.33
N VAL A 76 5.64 11.31 22.12
CA VAL A 76 5.98 12.73 22.25
C VAL A 76 6.19 13.14 23.72
N VAL A 77 5.61 12.40 24.67
CA VAL A 77 5.85 12.60 26.12
C VAL A 77 7.30 12.25 26.50
N VAL A 78 8.00 11.46 25.68
CA VAL A 78 9.43 11.21 25.86
C VAL A 78 10.19 12.49 25.53
N GLU A 79 10.69 13.21 26.53
CA GLU A 79 11.43 14.48 26.35
C GLU A 79 12.73 14.34 25.52
N ARG A 80 13.14 13.10 25.22
CA ARG A 80 14.35 12.79 24.45
C ARG A 80 14.06 12.76 22.95
N LYS A 81 14.18 13.92 22.29
CA LYS A 81 13.99 14.12 20.84
C LYS A 81 14.69 13.09 19.94
N TRP A 82 15.90 12.68 20.30
CA TRP A 82 16.65 11.64 19.55
C TRP A 82 15.95 10.28 19.52
N ILE A 83 15.23 9.91 20.59
CA ILE A 83 14.47 8.65 20.63
C ILE A 83 13.25 8.73 19.71
N ILE A 84 12.56 9.88 19.72
CA ILE A 84 11.42 10.12 18.82
C ILE A 84 11.87 10.00 17.36
N LEU A 85 12.99 10.64 17.00
CA LEU A 85 13.57 10.55 15.66
C LEU A 85 13.94 9.10 15.29
N ALA A 86 14.61 8.38 16.19
CA ALA A 86 15.02 6.99 15.94
C ALA A 86 13.81 6.05 15.75
N ILE A 87 12.74 6.24 16.51
CA ILE A 87 11.53 5.41 16.40
C ILE A 87 10.74 5.76 15.14
N GLY A 88 10.59 7.06 14.82
CA GLY A 88 9.98 7.48 13.56
C GLY A 88 10.75 6.92 12.35
N PHE A 89 12.07 7.00 12.39
CA PHE A 89 12.95 6.39 11.39
C PHE A 89 12.75 4.89 11.29
N ALA A 90 12.74 4.17 12.42
CA ALA A 90 12.56 2.72 12.42
C ALA A 90 11.21 2.30 11.84
N ILE A 91 10.13 3.01 12.19
CA ILE A 91 8.78 2.75 11.67
C ILE A 91 8.75 3.00 10.15
N GLY A 92 9.29 4.13 9.69
CA GLY A 92 9.36 4.46 8.26
C GLY A 92 10.18 3.43 7.49
N TYR A 93 11.38 3.11 7.97
CA TYR A 93 12.27 2.12 7.38
C TYR A 93 11.59 0.74 7.24
N VAL A 94 10.96 0.25 8.32
CA VAL A 94 10.26 -1.05 8.31
C VAL A 94 9.02 -1.00 7.41
N ALA A 95 8.28 0.09 7.39
CA ALA A 95 7.12 0.24 6.49
C ALA A 95 7.53 0.07 5.03
N THR A 96 8.66 0.67 4.63
CA THR A 96 9.23 0.51 3.28
C THR A 96 9.73 -0.91 3.01
N LEU A 97 10.38 -1.57 3.98
CA LEU A 97 10.85 -2.95 3.80
C LEU A 97 9.71 -3.95 3.55
N VAL A 98 8.56 -3.71 4.17
CA VAL A 98 7.38 -4.59 4.06
C VAL A 98 6.58 -4.29 2.79
N GLU A 99 6.85 -3.19 2.08
CA GLU A 99 6.13 -2.79 0.88
C GLU A 99 6.40 -3.75 -0.30
N PRO A 100 5.41 -4.56 -0.73
CA PRO A 100 5.62 -5.55 -1.79
C PRO A 100 5.82 -4.88 -3.16
N GLY A 101 5.22 -3.71 -3.38
CA GLY A 101 5.36 -2.96 -4.64
C GLY A 101 6.79 -2.52 -4.91
N LEU A 102 7.46 -1.98 -3.89
CA LEU A 102 8.88 -1.63 -3.96
C LEU A 102 9.74 -2.86 -4.24
N LYS A 103 9.45 -4.00 -3.59
CA LYS A 103 10.21 -5.24 -3.81
C LYS A 103 10.09 -5.73 -5.26
N VAL A 104 8.88 -5.70 -5.84
CA VAL A 104 8.69 -6.08 -7.25
C VAL A 104 9.43 -5.13 -8.19
N LEU A 105 9.36 -3.82 -7.94
CA LEU A 105 10.10 -2.83 -8.72
C LEU A 105 11.62 -3.04 -8.62
N ALA A 106 12.14 -3.34 -7.43
CA ALA A 106 13.57 -3.56 -7.23
C ALA A 106 14.06 -4.82 -7.96
N LEU A 107 13.26 -5.88 -8.01
CA LEU A 107 13.57 -7.08 -8.79
C LEU A 107 13.58 -6.78 -10.29
N GLU A 108 12.61 -6.01 -10.79
CA GLU A 108 12.55 -5.59 -12.20
C GLU A 108 13.79 -4.75 -12.58
N VAL A 109 14.20 -3.82 -11.72
CA VAL A 109 15.40 -3.01 -11.97
C VAL A 109 16.68 -3.85 -11.94
N GLU A 110 16.77 -4.86 -11.07
CA GLU A 110 17.90 -5.80 -11.06
C GLU A 110 17.98 -6.59 -12.37
N GLU A 111 16.85 -7.08 -12.88
CA GLU A 111 16.78 -7.78 -14.17
C GLU A 111 17.17 -6.86 -15.34
N LEU A 112 16.63 -5.63 -15.38
CA LEU A 112 16.92 -4.67 -16.45
C LEU A 112 18.34 -4.10 -16.41
N SER A 113 18.98 -4.09 -15.24
CA SER A 113 20.37 -3.63 -15.07
C SER A 113 21.41 -4.74 -15.24
N ALA A 114 21.00 -5.93 -15.68
CA ALA A 114 21.86 -7.12 -15.78
C ALA A 114 22.57 -7.47 -14.45
N GLY A 115 21.89 -7.24 -13.33
CA GLY A 115 22.40 -7.54 -11.98
C GLY A 115 23.39 -6.51 -11.41
N VAL A 116 23.64 -5.39 -12.11
CA VAL A 116 24.52 -4.31 -11.59
C VAL A 116 23.91 -3.65 -10.35
N LEU A 117 22.58 -3.48 -10.32
CA LEU A 117 21.86 -2.97 -9.16
C LEU A 117 21.15 -4.10 -8.42
N ASN A 118 21.68 -4.49 -7.26
CA ASN A 118 21.08 -5.52 -6.42
C ASN A 118 19.78 -5.01 -5.76
N HIS A 119 18.69 -5.79 -5.82
CA HIS A 119 17.40 -5.43 -5.20
C HIS A 119 17.54 -5.05 -3.71
N LYS A 120 18.44 -5.70 -2.96
CA LYS A 120 18.66 -5.38 -1.53
C LYS A 120 19.24 -3.99 -1.33
N LEU A 121 20.17 -3.58 -2.19
CA LEU A 121 20.77 -2.25 -2.14
C LEU A 121 19.70 -1.19 -2.42
N LEU A 122 18.86 -1.45 -3.43
CA LEU A 122 17.78 -0.55 -3.84
C LEU A 122 16.72 -0.41 -2.73
N ILE A 123 16.23 -1.53 -2.19
CA ILE A 123 15.23 -1.54 -1.11
C ILE A 123 15.78 -0.86 0.14
N ASN A 124 16.99 -1.21 0.58
CA ASN A 124 17.58 -0.60 1.78
C ASN A 124 17.89 0.89 1.54
N GLY A 125 18.33 1.28 0.35
CA GLY A 125 18.58 2.68 0.00
C GLY A 125 17.31 3.53 0.08
N VAL A 126 16.21 3.04 -0.49
CA VAL A 126 14.90 3.71 -0.38
C VAL A 126 14.40 3.71 1.06
N ALA A 127 14.54 2.62 1.80
CA ALA A 127 14.10 2.54 3.19
C ALA A 127 14.87 3.50 4.11
N VAL A 128 16.19 3.68 3.91
CA VAL A 128 16.98 4.70 4.63
C VAL A 128 16.50 6.10 4.25
N GLY A 129 16.23 6.36 2.97
CA GLY A 129 15.74 7.66 2.51
C GLY A 129 14.33 8.00 2.98
N PHE A 130 13.45 7.00 3.11
CA PHE A 130 12.07 7.18 3.55
C PHE A 130 11.93 7.27 5.07
N GLY A 131 12.77 6.56 5.83
CA GLY A 131 12.80 6.69 7.29
C GLY A 131 13.35 8.03 7.78
N GLY A 132 14.17 8.72 6.96
CA GLY A 132 14.88 9.96 7.30
C GLY A 132 14.07 11.23 7.18
#